data_AF-H3SBV6-F1
#
_entry.id   AF-H3SBV6-F1
#
_cell.length_a   1.000
_cell.length_b   1.000
_cell.length_c   1.000
_cell.angle_alpha   90.00
_cell.angle_beta   90.00
_cell.angle_gamma   90.00
#
_symmetry.space_group_name_H-M   'P 1'
#
loop_
_entity.id
_entity.type
_entity.pdbx_description
1 polymer ?
#
loop_
_entity_poly.entity_id
_entity_poly.type
_entity_poly.pdbx_seq_one_letter_code
_entity_poly.pdbx_strand_id
1 'polypeptide(L)'
;MRKRMTLKLTAAFLGLNLVFQMMPVYAEPYIAQEGDTFYSLAKKHQIDLDELMKANPNINPKNIYGGLKLELPKKTLQGLAVESESAALIEADMDEAAPAADKAEASADKPAAAAPAAKAQTQEKAKQAAPAAKKNVITVSGKEMTYKKKVNMKATAYTAHASENGKWGAVDYFGNPLKLGTVAVDPKVIPLGTKLFITGYQFKHLPQGGFIAEARDIGGAINGNKLDIFVPVSKQTGSTFGIQNIEVYIMS
;
A
#
# COMPACT_ATOMS: atom_id res chain seq x y z
N MET A 1 48.39 -71.14 -32.88
CA MET A 1 47.85 -70.40 -34.04
C MET A 1 46.33 -70.36 -33.99
N ARG A 2 45.71 -69.25 -33.56
CA ARG A 2 44.28 -69.01 -33.83
C ARG A 2 44.11 -67.56 -34.25
N LYS A 3 43.60 -67.41 -35.47
CA LYS A 3 43.40 -66.17 -36.20
C LYS A 3 42.30 -65.33 -35.55
N ARG A 4 42.48 -64.01 -35.70
CA ARG A 4 41.69 -62.91 -35.15
C ARG A 4 40.26 -62.95 -35.70
N MET A 5 39.28 -62.71 -34.84
CA MET A 5 37.93 -62.31 -35.24
C MET A 5 37.59 -61.03 -34.48
N THR A 6 37.37 -59.97 -35.25
CA THR A 6 37.13 -58.59 -34.83
C THR A 6 35.74 -58.44 -34.22
N LEU A 7 35.68 -57.98 -32.97
CA LEU A 7 34.43 -57.64 -32.28
C LEU A 7 34.02 -56.23 -32.72
N LYS A 8 32.90 -56.11 -33.45
CA LYS A 8 32.31 -54.82 -33.79
C LYS A 8 31.57 -54.28 -32.56
N LEU A 9 32.04 -53.14 -32.05
CA LEU A 9 31.44 -52.39 -30.96
C LEU A 9 30.24 -51.61 -31.51
N THR A 10 29.02 -52.04 -31.24
CA THR A 10 27.82 -51.20 -31.42
C THR A 10 27.39 -50.67 -30.06
N ALA A 11 27.87 -49.47 -29.73
CA ALA A 11 27.39 -48.72 -28.58
C ALA A 11 26.00 -48.14 -28.90
N ALA A 12 24.97 -48.66 -28.24
CA ALA A 12 23.69 -47.97 -28.13
C ALA A 12 23.86 -46.81 -27.15
N PHE A 13 24.20 -45.62 -27.64
CA PHE A 13 24.06 -44.40 -26.84
C PHE A 13 22.57 -44.09 -26.73
N LEU A 14 22.00 -44.44 -25.57
CA LEU A 14 20.72 -43.94 -25.11
C LEU A 14 20.83 -42.41 -25.04
N GLY A 15 20.41 -41.73 -26.10
CA GLY A 15 20.37 -40.28 -26.18
C GLY A 15 19.29 -39.75 -25.22
N LEU A 16 19.64 -39.60 -23.95
CA LEU A 16 18.87 -38.78 -23.02
C LEU A 16 19.12 -37.32 -23.39
N ASN A 17 18.32 -36.80 -24.32
CA ASN A 17 18.20 -35.38 -24.52
C ASN A 17 17.67 -34.78 -23.21
N LEU A 18 18.56 -34.29 -22.37
CA LEU A 18 18.20 -33.46 -21.23
C LEU A 18 17.72 -32.11 -21.79
N VAL A 19 16.47 -32.08 -22.23
CA VAL A 19 15.77 -30.83 -22.53
C VAL A 19 15.60 -30.14 -21.19
N PHE A 20 16.55 -29.28 -20.84
CA PHE A 20 16.42 -28.36 -19.71
C PHE A 20 15.37 -27.33 -20.11
N GLN A 21 14.09 -27.68 -19.95
CA GLN A 21 13.01 -26.72 -20.13
C GLN A 21 13.24 -25.61 -19.11
N MET A 22 13.57 -24.42 -19.61
CA MET A 22 13.62 -23.20 -18.80
C MET A 22 12.23 -22.98 -18.23
N MET A 23 12.00 -23.43 -17.00
CA MET A 23 10.85 -22.98 -16.25
C MET A 23 11.02 -21.47 -16.02
N PRO A 24 10.01 -20.64 -16.35
CA PRO A 24 10.04 -19.25 -15.98
C PRO A 24 10.18 -19.16 -14.45
N VAL A 25 11.31 -18.62 -14.00
CA VAL A 25 11.53 -18.32 -12.58
C VAL A 25 10.64 -17.13 -12.25
N TYR A 26 9.40 -17.39 -11.83
CA TYR A 26 8.58 -16.36 -11.23
C TYR A 26 9.16 -16.08 -9.83
N ALA A 27 9.55 -14.83 -9.58
CA ALA A 27 9.82 -14.38 -8.22
C ALA A 27 8.47 -14.30 -7.50
N GLU A 28 8.33 -14.97 -6.35
CA GLU A 28 7.16 -14.71 -5.51
C GLU A 28 7.32 -13.31 -4.91
N PRO A 29 6.28 -12.47 -4.96
CA PRO A 29 6.38 -11.11 -4.44
C PRO A 29 6.61 -11.16 -2.93
N TYR A 30 7.60 -10.40 -2.47
CA TYR A 30 7.85 -10.22 -1.05
C TYR A 30 6.78 -9.34 -0.43
N ILE A 31 6.28 -9.76 0.72
CA ILE A 31 5.32 -8.96 1.50
C ILE A 31 6.12 -8.17 2.53
N ALA A 32 6.20 -6.86 2.34
CA ALA A 32 6.89 -5.95 3.25
C ALA A 32 6.38 -6.11 4.67
N GLN A 33 7.30 -6.07 5.61
CA GLN A 33 7.04 -6.05 7.04
C GLN A 33 7.15 -4.63 7.56
N GLU A 34 6.70 -4.40 8.79
CA GLU A 34 6.78 -3.08 9.41
C GLU A 34 8.25 -2.67 9.61
N GLY A 35 8.59 -1.44 9.22
CA GLY A 35 9.96 -0.94 9.26
C GLY A 35 10.84 -1.35 8.06
N ASP A 36 10.31 -2.13 7.11
CA ASP A 36 11.02 -2.40 5.86
C ASP A 36 11.18 -1.11 5.04
N THR A 37 12.35 -0.96 4.44
CA THR A 37 12.68 0.08 3.48
C THR A 37 13.32 -0.59 2.27
N PHE A 38 13.35 0.08 1.12
CA PHE A 38 14.15 -0.40 0.00
C PHE A 38 15.61 -0.65 0.41
N TYR A 39 16.18 0.20 1.26
CA TYR A 39 17.55 0.05 1.76
C TYR A 39 17.73 -1.19 2.65
N SER A 40 16.85 -1.40 3.64
CA SER A 40 16.95 -2.56 4.54
C SER A 40 16.72 -3.87 3.79
N LEU A 41 15.80 -3.88 2.83
CA LEU A 41 15.51 -5.04 1.98
C LEU A 41 16.65 -5.33 1.00
N ALA A 42 17.19 -4.32 0.33
CA ALA A 42 18.36 -4.44 -0.54
C ALA A 42 19.54 -5.05 0.23
N LYS A 43 19.86 -4.51 1.42
CA LYS A 43 20.93 -5.02 2.27
C LYS A 43 20.68 -6.45 2.75
N LYS A 44 19.46 -6.75 3.21
CA LYS A 44 19.08 -8.08 3.73
C LYS A 44 19.12 -9.17 2.67
N HIS A 45 18.66 -8.85 1.46
CA HIS A 45 18.58 -9.79 0.35
C HIS A 45 19.80 -9.74 -0.59
N GLN A 46 20.79 -8.89 -0.29
CA GLN A 46 21.99 -8.68 -1.11
C GLN A 46 21.67 -8.30 -2.55
N ILE A 47 20.62 -7.49 -2.69
CA ILE A 47 20.14 -6.93 -3.96
C ILE A 47 20.65 -5.48 -4.03
N ASP A 48 20.98 -5.02 -5.23
CA ASP A 48 21.31 -3.61 -5.41
C ASP A 48 20.07 -2.72 -5.18
N LEU A 49 20.25 -1.59 -4.49
CA LEU A 49 19.16 -0.69 -4.15
C LEU A 49 18.45 -0.16 -5.41
N ASP A 50 19.23 0.22 -6.42
CA ASP A 50 18.70 0.78 -7.66
C ASP A 50 18.00 -0.31 -8.48
N GLU A 51 18.54 -1.54 -8.47
CA GLU A 51 17.89 -2.70 -9.12
C GLU A 51 16.54 -3.03 -8.47
N LEU A 52 16.48 -3.02 -7.14
CA LEU A 52 15.25 -3.24 -6.40
C LEU A 52 14.21 -2.13 -6.69
N MET A 53 14.64 -0.87 -6.74
CA MET A 53 13.75 0.25 -7.09
C MET A 53 13.26 0.16 -8.54
N LYS A 54 14.13 -0.23 -9.47
CA LYS A 54 13.78 -0.40 -10.89
C LYS A 54 12.78 -1.54 -11.12
N ALA A 55 12.84 -2.60 -10.33
CA ALA A 55 11.85 -3.67 -10.33
C ALA A 55 10.48 -3.21 -9.80
N ASN A 56 10.43 -2.11 -9.04
CA ASN A 56 9.23 -1.59 -8.38
C ASN A 56 8.96 -0.10 -8.73
N PRO A 57 8.86 0.28 -10.03
CA PRO A 57 8.84 1.69 -10.45
C PRO A 57 7.60 2.47 -9.99
N ASN A 58 6.52 1.75 -9.65
CA ASN A 58 5.27 2.34 -9.17
C ASN A 58 5.20 2.49 -7.65
N ILE A 59 6.26 2.09 -6.93
CA ILE A 59 6.32 2.15 -5.47
C ILE A 59 7.21 3.32 -5.06
N ASN A 60 6.70 4.18 -4.17
CA ASN A 60 7.49 5.27 -3.61
C ASN A 60 8.48 4.72 -2.56
N PRO A 61 9.80 4.92 -2.72
CA PRO A 61 10.79 4.38 -1.80
C PRO A 61 10.70 4.87 -0.36
N LYS A 62 10.08 6.04 -0.15
CA LYS A 62 9.88 6.65 1.18
C LYS A 62 8.56 6.23 1.83
N ASN A 63 7.81 5.29 1.23
CA ASN A 63 6.48 4.89 1.71
C ASN A 63 6.27 3.38 1.63
N ILE A 64 7.14 2.63 2.28
CA ILE A 64 7.07 1.17 2.42
C ILE A 64 6.44 0.84 3.77
N TYR A 65 5.44 -0.03 3.77
CA TYR A 65 4.66 -0.37 4.96
C TYR A 65 4.30 -1.86 4.97
N GLY A 66 3.99 -2.39 6.15
CA GLY A 66 3.59 -3.79 6.31
C GLY A 66 2.44 -4.21 5.38
N GLY A 67 2.61 -5.31 4.65
CA GLY A 67 1.63 -5.85 3.71
C GLY A 67 1.81 -5.39 2.26
N LEU A 68 2.71 -4.44 1.99
CA LEU A 68 3.02 -3.99 0.62
C LEU A 68 3.72 -5.12 -0.16
N LYS A 69 3.27 -5.39 -1.39
CA LYS A 69 3.92 -6.37 -2.27
C LYS A 69 5.06 -5.72 -3.05
N LEU A 70 6.25 -6.29 -2.93
CA LEU A 70 7.46 -5.86 -3.60
C LEU A 70 8.01 -7.01 -4.47
N GLU A 71 8.37 -6.68 -5.70
CA GLU A 71 9.11 -7.58 -6.58
C GLU A 71 10.58 -7.55 -6.18
N LEU A 72 11.09 -8.64 -5.60
CA LEU A 72 12.51 -8.77 -5.33
C LEU A 72 13.20 -9.40 -6.55
N PRO A 73 14.07 -8.68 -7.27
CA PRO A 73 14.82 -9.28 -8.36
C PRO A 73 15.74 -10.37 -7.78
N LYS A 74 15.58 -11.60 -8.27
CA LYS A 74 16.47 -12.70 -7.89
C LYS A 74 17.79 -12.49 -8.61
N LYS A 75 18.88 -12.35 -7.87
CA LYS A 75 20.23 -12.50 -8.41
C LYS A 75 20.40 -13.95 -8.85
N THR A 76 20.23 -14.24 -10.13
CA THR A 76 20.54 -15.57 -10.69
C THR A 76 22.03 -15.79 -10.47
N LEU A 77 22.38 -16.66 -9.52
CA LEU A 77 23.75 -17.13 -9.30
C LEU A 77 24.17 -18.05 -10.46
N GLN A 78 24.38 -17.49 -11.65
CA GLN A 78 25.26 -18.07 -12.64
C GLN A 78 26.65 -17.48 -12.39
N GLY A 79 27.46 -18.24 -11.64
CA GLY A 79 28.89 -17.95 -11.45
C GLY A 79 29.28 -17.70 -9.99
N LEU A 80 29.34 -18.75 -9.17
CA LEU A 80 30.14 -18.75 -7.93
C LEU A 80 31.60 -19.07 -8.28
N ALA A 81 32.45 -18.05 -8.19
CA ALA A 81 33.85 -18.07 -7.78
C ALA A 81 34.18 -16.58 -7.57
N VAL A 82 34.54 -16.06 -6.41
CA VAL A 82 35.74 -16.35 -5.63
C VAL A 82 35.57 -15.80 -4.20
N GLU A 83 35.95 -16.64 -3.24
CA GLU A 83 36.62 -16.43 -1.95
C GLU A 83 36.63 -15.03 -1.27
N SER A 84 36.05 -15.02 -0.06
CA SER A 84 36.59 -14.61 1.25
C SER A 84 37.24 -13.23 1.51
N GLU A 85 36.87 -12.70 2.68
CA GLU A 85 37.54 -11.71 3.55
C GLU A 85 37.49 -10.22 3.17
N SER A 86 36.80 -9.42 3.97
CA SER A 86 37.45 -8.52 4.95
C SER A 86 36.46 -7.51 5.55
N ALA A 87 36.67 -7.22 6.81
CA ALA A 87 35.94 -6.27 7.64
C ALA A 87 36.48 -4.83 7.51
N ALA A 88 35.79 -3.90 8.19
CA ALA A 88 36.13 -2.50 8.54
C ALA A 88 35.39 -1.43 7.71
N LEU A 89 34.41 -0.72 8.32
CA LEU A 89 34.52 0.55 9.05
C LEU A 89 34.92 1.73 8.15
N ILE A 90 34.02 2.71 7.95
CA ILE A 90 34.29 4.17 7.93
C ILE A 90 33.01 4.92 8.35
N GLU A 91 33.17 5.80 9.35
CA GLU A 91 32.21 6.80 9.88
C GLU A 91 32.23 8.12 9.08
N ALA A 92 31.50 9.13 9.59
CA ALA A 92 31.51 10.56 9.23
C ALA A 92 30.70 10.92 7.97
N ASP A 93 29.99 12.04 7.85
CA ASP A 93 29.73 13.21 8.69
C ASP A 93 28.59 13.94 7.94
N MET A 94 27.53 14.40 8.60
CA MET A 94 26.77 15.55 8.09
C MET A 94 26.28 16.39 9.26
N ASP A 95 27.04 17.46 9.45
CA ASP A 95 26.87 18.54 10.41
C ASP A 95 25.85 19.59 9.94
N GLU A 96 25.18 20.16 10.94
CA GLU A 96 24.68 21.53 11.12
C GLU A 96 24.15 22.38 9.93
N ALA A 97 22.91 22.89 10.09
CA ALA A 97 22.64 24.32 10.36
C ALA A 97 21.35 24.85 9.69
N ALA A 98 20.42 25.31 10.55
CA ALA A 98 19.44 26.35 10.24
C ALA A 98 20.12 27.75 10.22
N PRO A 99 19.45 28.84 9.80
CA PRO A 99 18.51 29.58 10.68
C PRO A 99 17.21 30.04 9.96
N ALA A 100 16.03 30.11 10.59
CA ALA A 100 15.44 31.20 11.43
C ALA A 100 15.48 32.61 10.76
N ALA A 101 14.50 33.52 10.75
CA ALA A 101 13.14 33.76 11.31
C ALA A 101 12.48 34.85 10.39
N ASP A 102 11.21 35.27 10.42
CA ASP A 102 10.53 36.05 11.48
C ASP A 102 9.07 36.45 11.07
N LYS A 103 8.20 36.59 12.10
CA LYS A 103 6.95 37.40 12.30
C LYS A 103 5.72 37.30 11.35
N ALA A 104 4.54 36.91 11.88
CA ALA A 104 3.46 37.70 12.56
C ALA A 104 2.47 38.30 11.54
N GLU A 105 1.13 38.16 11.61
CA GLU A 105 0.18 38.69 12.61
C GLU A 105 -1.22 38.05 12.48
N ALA A 106 -2.04 38.25 13.51
CA ALA A 106 -3.42 37.79 13.68
C ALA A 106 -4.46 38.58 12.85
N SER A 107 -5.68 38.02 12.68
CA SER A 107 -6.96 38.63 13.11
C SER A 107 -8.19 37.90 12.54
N ALA A 108 -9.22 37.79 13.38
CA ALA A 108 -10.56 37.30 13.09
C ALA A 108 -11.38 38.32 12.28
N ASP A 109 -12.39 37.87 11.51
CA ASP A 109 -13.82 38.05 11.87
C ASP A 109 -14.77 37.43 10.81
N LYS A 110 -16.01 37.13 11.24
CA LYS A 110 -17.15 36.55 10.50
C LYS A 110 -18.32 37.54 10.60
N PRO A 111 -19.12 37.81 9.55
CA PRO A 111 -20.52 37.31 9.45
C PRO A 111 -21.03 37.09 7.99
N ALA A 112 -21.68 35.97 7.64
CA ALA A 112 -23.10 35.60 7.74
C ALA A 112 -24.04 36.05 6.58
N ALA A 113 -24.80 35.07 6.04
CA ALA A 113 -26.10 35.14 5.32
C ALA A 113 -26.11 35.77 3.89
N ALA A 114 -26.91 35.38 2.89
CA ALA A 114 -27.97 34.40 2.69
C ALA A 114 -28.14 34.14 1.16
N ALA A 115 -28.78 33.03 0.80
CA ALA A 115 -29.24 32.68 -0.54
C ALA A 115 -30.43 33.56 -1.01
N PRO A 116 -30.85 33.48 -2.30
CA PRO A 116 -31.89 32.49 -2.62
C PRO A 116 -31.82 31.80 -4.01
N ALA A 117 -32.51 30.64 -4.03
CA ALA A 117 -33.16 29.84 -5.10
C ALA A 117 -33.57 30.58 -6.40
N ALA A 118 -33.86 29.99 -7.57
CA ALA A 118 -34.29 28.64 -8.00
C ALA A 118 -34.32 28.51 -9.55
N LYS A 119 -34.62 27.27 -10.01
CA LYS A 119 -35.13 26.77 -11.32
C LYS A 119 -34.06 26.13 -12.22
N ALA A 120 -33.93 24.79 -12.24
CA ALA A 120 -34.79 23.77 -12.88
C ALA A 120 -34.70 23.77 -14.42
N GLN A 121 -34.06 22.74 -14.99
CA GLN A 121 -34.72 21.78 -15.89
C GLN A 121 -33.80 20.60 -16.27
N THR A 122 -34.42 19.44 -16.18
CA THR A 122 -34.07 18.09 -16.61
C THR A 122 -33.87 17.99 -18.11
N GLN A 123 -32.89 17.21 -18.59
CA GLN A 123 -33.07 16.40 -19.81
C GLN A 123 -32.37 15.04 -19.67
N GLU A 124 -33.18 14.03 -19.92
CA GLU A 124 -32.95 12.59 -19.85
C GLU A 124 -32.92 12.05 -21.28
N LYS A 125 -31.82 11.40 -21.70
CA LYS A 125 -31.72 10.47 -22.85
C LYS A 125 -30.31 9.87 -22.87
N ALA A 126 -30.01 8.60 -23.14
CA ALA A 126 -30.75 7.35 -23.27
C ALA A 126 -29.78 6.21 -22.88
N LYS A 127 -30.33 5.15 -22.31
CA LYS A 127 -29.61 3.97 -21.82
C LYS A 127 -29.47 2.93 -22.94
N GLN A 128 -28.26 2.69 -23.43
CA GLN A 128 -27.91 1.47 -24.15
C GLN A 128 -27.57 0.38 -23.12
N ALA A 129 -28.27 -0.74 -23.21
CA ALA A 129 -28.11 -1.87 -22.30
C ALA A 129 -26.87 -2.69 -22.67
N ALA A 130 -25.76 -2.40 -21.98
CA ALA A 130 -24.64 -3.31 -21.77
C ALA A 130 -25.08 -4.47 -20.85
N PRO A 131 -24.45 -5.67 -20.94
CA PRO A 131 -24.85 -6.87 -20.21
C PRO A 131 -24.95 -6.63 -18.70
N ALA A 132 -25.95 -7.24 -18.06
CA ALA A 132 -26.35 -7.00 -16.68
C ALA A 132 -25.16 -7.05 -15.70
N ALA A 133 -24.64 -5.87 -15.36
CA ALA A 133 -23.61 -5.70 -14.35
C ALA A 133 -24.13 -6.25 -13.01
N LYS A 134 -23.38 -7.16 -12.40
CA LYS A 134 -23.60 -7.57 -11.00
C LYS A 134 -23.61 -6.28 -10.18
N LYS A 135 -24.79 -5.89 -9.65
CA LYS A 135 -25.02 -4.56 -9.06
C LYS A 135 -24.08 -4.20 -7.90
N ASN A 136 -23.36 -5.19 -7.36
CA ASN A 136 -22.61 -5.12 -6.12
C ASN A 136 -21.16 -5.62 -6.23
N VAL A 137 -20.54 -5.54 -7.41
CA VAL A 137 -19.13 -5.94 -7.62
C VAL A 137 -18.27 -4.71 -7.93
N ILE A 138 -17.08 -4.66 -7.34
CA ILE A 138 -16.02 -3.70 -7.65
C ILE A 138 -14.72 -4.44 -7.96
N THR A 139 -13.87 -3.86 -8.81
CA THR A 139 -12.54 -4.39 -9.10
C THR A 139 -11.50 -3.63 -8.29
N VAL A 140 -10.86 -4.29 -7.33
CA VAL A 140 -9.79 -3.73 -6.50
C VAL A 140 -8.50 -4.47 -6.85
N SER A 141 -7.52 -3.76 -7.42
CA SER A 141 -6.22 -4.34 -7.82
C SER A 141 -6.35 -5.59 -8.69
N GLY A 142 -7.26 -5.57 -9.68
CA GLY A 142 -7.50 -6.68 -10.61
C GLY A 142 -8.38 -7.81 -10.04
N LYS A 143 -8.80 -7.74 -8.78
CA LYS A 143 -9.67 -8.72 -8.14
C LYS A 143 -11.11 -8.20 -8.02
N GLU A 144 -12.08 -8.97 -8.50
CA GLU A 144 -13.49 -8.72 -8.23
C GLU A 144 -13.81 -8.96 -6.75
N MET A 145 -14.41 -7.98 -6.11
CA MET A 145 -14.85 -8.02 -4.72
C MET A 145 -16.33 -7.62 -4.65
N THR A 146 -17.09 -8.25 -3.78
CA THR A 146 -18.50 -7.92 -3.58
C THR A 146 -18.70 -6.99 -2.40
N TYR A 147 -19.69 -6.11 -2.48
CA TYR A 147 -20.05 -5.19 -1.41
C TYR A 147 -21.56 -5.24 -1.09
N LYS A 148 -21.92 -4.96 0.15
CA LYS A 148 -23.31 -4.89 0.62
C LYS A 148 -23.93 -3.53 0.35
N LYS A 149 -23.15 -2.46 0.57
CA LYS A 149 -23.64 -1.08 0.53
C LYS A 149 -22.52 -0.12 0.15
N LYS A 150 -22.84 0.90 -0.63
CA LYS A 150 -21.99 2.07 -0.88
C LYS A 150 -22.51 3.25 -0.04
N VAL A 151 -21.61 3.96 0.63
CA VAL A 151 -21.90 5.11 1.49
C VAL A 151 -20.94 6.25 1.17
N ASN A 152 -21.47 7.46 1.00
CA ASN A 152 -20.64 8.66 0.88
C ASN A 152 -20.38 9.21 2.29
N MET A 153 -19.11 9.45 2.63
CA MET A 153 -18.71 9.88 3.97
C MET A 153 -17.76 11.08 3.90
N LYS A 154 -17.68 11.83 5.00
CA LYS A 154 -16.62 12.83 5.21
C LYS A 154 -15.45 12.17 5.90
N ALA A 155 -14.29 12.16 5.26
CA ALA A 155 -13.05 11.65 5.79
C ALA A 155 -12.19 12.75 6.39
N THR A 156 -11.55 12.43 7.51
CA THR A 156 -10.33 13.07 8.02
C THR A 156 -9.21 12.03 8.09
N ALA A 157 -8.02 12.45 8.51
CA ALA A 157 -6.94 11.54 8.83
C ALA A 157 -6.33 11.87 10.19
N TYR A 158 -5.90 10.83 10.90
CA TYR A 158 -5.17 10.92 12.17
C TYR A 158 -3.89 10.12 12.10
N THR A 159 -2.92 10.44 12.96
CA THR A 159 -1.60 9.81 12.99
C THR A 159 -1.35 9.12 14.32
N ALA A 160 -0.20 8.46 14.44
CA ALA A 160 0.24 7.85 15.71
C ALA A 160 0.69 8.90 16.76
N HIS A 161 0.61 10.20 16.45
CA HIS A 161 1.08 11.24 17.35
C HIS A 161 0.27 11.25 18.66
N ALA A 162 0.95 11.29 19.80
CA ALA A 162 0.33 11.11 21.12
C ALA A 162 -0.85 12.08 21.38
N SER A 163 -0.74 13.34 20.93
CA SER A 163 -1.82 14.32 21.11
C SER A 163 -3.12 14.02 20.36
N GLU A 164 -3.11 13.10 19.39
CA GLU A 164 -4.28 12.69 18.62
C GLU A 164 -4.94 11.42 19.19
N ASN A 165 -4.21 10.67 20.02
CA ASN A 165 -4.62 9.36 20.52
C ASN A 165 -4.93 9.36 22.04
N GLY A 166 -4.80 10.52 22.68
CA GLY A 166 -5.10 10.71 24.10
C GLY A 166 -4.25 9.80 25.00
N LYS A 167 -4.84 9.37 26.12
CA LYS A 167 -4.15 8.55 27.13
C LYS A 167 -3.85 7.11 26.70
N TRP A 168 -4.44 6.64 25.60
CA TRP A 168 -4.36 5.25 25.16
C TRP A 168 -3.11 4.99 24.31
N GLY A 169 -2.54 6.03 23.71
CA GLY A 169 -1.44 5.89 22.75
C GLY A 169 -1.92 5.38 21.40
N ALA A 170 -0.98 5.09 20.49
CA ALA A 170 -1.25 4.70 19.10
C ALA A 170 -1.79 3.25 18.98
N VAL A 171 -2.93 2.99 19.58
CA VAL A 171 -3.66 1.72 19.53
C VAL A 171 -5.09 1.92 19.04
N ASP A 172 -5.65 0.90 18.38
CA ASP A 172 -7.05 0.85 17.99
C ASP A 172 -7.97 0.60 19.21
N TYR A 173 -9.29 0.64 18.99
CA TYR A 173 -10.29 0.38 20.04
C TYR A 173 -10.11 -0.98 20.74
N PHE A 174 -9.51 -1.96 20.07
CA PHE A 174 -9.26 -3.29 20.60
C PHE A 174 -7.88 -3.41 21.28
N GLY A 175 -7.10 -2.33 21.37
CA GLY A 175 -5.78 -2.29 21.97
C GLY A 175 -4.64 -2.79 21.07
N ASN A 176 -4.88 -2.99 19.78
CA ASN A 176 -3.85 -3.39 18.83
C ASN A 176 -3.10 -2.16 18.30
N PRO A 177 -1.81 -2.27 17.95
CA PRO A 177 -1.09 -1.17 17.33
C PRO A 177 -1.77 -0.65 16.06
N LEU A 178 -1.84 0.66 15.91
CA LEU A 178 -2.37 1.29 14.70
C LEU A 178 -1.50 0.95 13.49
N LYS A 179 -2.16 0.70 12.37
CA LYS A 179 -1.53 0.41 11.07
C LYS A 179 -2.40 0.92 9.93
N LEU A 180 -1.79 1.15 8.77
CA LEU A 180 -2.54 1.51 7.57
C LEU A 180 -3.66 0.48 7.31
N GLY A 181 -4.86 0.98 7.01
CA GLY A 181 -6.07 0.14 6.95
C GLY A 181 -6.90 0.19 8.23
N THR A 182 -6.35 0.70 9.35
CA THR A 182 -7.15 1.02 10.54
C THR A 182 -7.96 2.28 10.28
N VAL A 183 -9.27 2.21 10.49
CA VAL A 183 -10.14 3.38 10.38
C VAL A 183 -11.05 3.50 11.60
N ALA A 184 -11.23 4.75 12.03
CA ALA A 184 -12.22 5.10 13.04
C ALA A 184 -13.56 5.38 12.38
N VAL A 185 -14.64 4.82 12.93
CA VAL A 185 -16.00 4.95 12.40
C VAL A 185 -17.02 5.16 13.52
N ASP A 186 -18.26 5.52 13.14
CA ASP A 186 -19.42 5.38 14.03
C ASP A 186 -19.95 3.93 13.95
N PRO A 187 -19.89 3.14 15.05
CA PRO A 187 -20.38 1.76 15.07
C PRO A 187 -21.86 1.60 14.71
N LYS A 188 -22.68 2.65 14.85
CA LYS A 188 -24.10 2.63 14.46
C LYS A 188 -24.30 2.66 12.96
N VAL A 189 -23.31 3.15 12.21
CA VAL A 189 -23.34 3.24 10.74
C VAL A 189 -22.52 2.11 10.11
N ILE A 190 -21.33 1.86 10.65
CA ILE A 190 -20.41 0.80 10.22
C ILE A 190 -19.99 0.02 11.46
N PRO A 191 -20.48 -1.23 11.67
CA PRO A 191 -20.06 -2.04 12.80
C PRO A 191 -18.54 -2.28 12.83
N LEU A 192 -17.95 -2.37 14.01
CA LEU A 192 -16.53 -2.70 14.14
C LEU A 192 -16.23 -4.10 13.56
N GLY A 193 -15.01 -4.28 13.04
CA GLY A 193 -14.57 -5.46 12.28
C GLY A 193 -15.02 -5.48 10.81
N THR A 194 -15.86 -4.53 10.39
CA THR A 194 -16.32 -4.45 9.00
C THR A 194 -15.15 -4.11 8.07
N LYS A 195 -14.97 -4.93 7.02
CA LYS A 195 -14.05 -4.61 5.92
C LYS A 195 -14.67 -3.58 4.99
N LEU A 196 -13.85 -2.63 4.57
CA LEU A 196 -14.24 -1.51 3.73
C LEU A 196 -13.30 -1.41 2.53
N PHE A 197 -13.82 -0.98 1.40
CA PHE A 197 -13.00 -0.38 0.34
C PHE A 197 -13.25 1.12 0.33
N ILE A 198 -12.20 1.89 0.54
CA ILE A 198 -12.25 3.35 0.66
C ILE A 198 -11.60 3.96 -0.58
N THR A 199 -12.29 4.86 -1.26
CA THR A 199 -11.80 5.55 -2.46
C THR A 199 -12.30 7.00 -2.53
N GLY A 200 -11.83 7.75 -3.51
CA GLY A 200 -12.23 9.15 -3.73
C GLY A 200 -11.45 10.19 -2.92
N TYR A 201 -10.53 9.78 -2.05
CA TYR A 201 -9.60 10.70 -1.39
C TYR A 201 -8.44 11.09 -2.32
N GLN A 202 -7.81 12.21 -1.99
CA GLN A 202 -6.61 12.76 -2.60
C GLN A 202 -5.56 12.95 -1.51
N PHE A 203 -4.66 11.99 -1.39
CA PHE A 203 -3.55 12.08 -0.45
C PHE A 203 -2.39 11.20 -0.90
N LYS A 204 -1.23 11.81 -1.14
CA LYS A 204 -0.07 11.13 -1.74
C LYS A 204 0.53 10.01 -0.90
N HIS A 205 0.20 9.95 0.40
CA HIS A 205 0.68 8.93 1.32
C HIS A 205 -0.31 7.77 1.51
N LEU A 206 -1.45 7.80 0.81
CA LEU A 206 -2.38 6.67 0.72
C LEU A 206 -2.32 6.03 -0.68
N PRO A 207 -2.69 4.75 -0.82
CA PRO A 207 -2.72 4.07 -2.12
C PRO A 207 -3.58 4.83 -3.15
N GLN A 208 -3.13 4.96 -4.38
CA GLN A 208 -3.96 5.62 -5.41
C GLN A 208 -5.11 4.69 -5.84
N GLY A 209 -6.29 5.27 -6.11
CA GLY A 209 -7.48 4.52 -6.52
C GLY A 209 -8.26 3.87 -5.38
N GLY A 210 -7.71 3.84 -4.16
CA GLY A 210 -8.37 3.34 -2.96
C GLY A 210 -7.65 2.18 -2.31
N PHE A 211 -8.09 1.79 -1.11
CA PHE A 211 -7.48 0.73 -0.33
C PHE A 211 -8.51 -0.03 0.51
N ILE A 212 -8.14 -1.24 0.92
CA ILE A 212 -8.93 -2.03 1.86
C ILE A 212 -8.58 -1.59 3.28
N ALA A 213 -9.63 -1.30 4.05
CA ALA A 213 -9.55 -0.91 5.44
C ALA A 213 -10.47 -1.79 6.30
N GLU A 214 -10.33 -1.67 7.61
CA GLU A 214 -11.15 -2.34 8.61
C GLU A 214 -11.57 -1.34 9.68
N ALA A 215 -12.87 -1.33 9.99
CA ALA A 215 -13.45 -0.54 11.06
C ALA A 215 -12.98 -1.07 12.42
N ARG A 216 -11.81 -0.63 12.88
CA ARG A 216 -11.18 -1.15 14.11
C ARG A 216 -11.14 -0.15 15.25
N ASP A 217 -11.49 1.09 14.97
CA ASP A 217 -11.33 2.18 15.90
C ASP A 217 -12.60 3.04 16.01
N ILE A 218 -12.65 3.85 17.07
CA ILE A 218 -13.71 4.84 17.31
C ILE A 218 -13.09 6.15 17.77
N GLY A 219 -13.73 7.27 17.43
CA GLY A 219 -13.31 8.59 17.89
C GLY A 219 -14.50 9.39 18.37
N GLY A 220 -14.34 10.17 19.43
CA GLY A 220 -15.45 10.97 20.00
C GLY A 220 -16.09 11.95 19.01
N ALA A 221 -15.33 12.41 17.99
CA ALA A 221 -15.79 13.30 16.94
C ALA A 221 -16.33 12.57 15.68
N ILE A 222 -16.17 11.23 15.62
CA ILE A 222 -16.48 10.39 14.46
C ILE A 222 -17.89 9.80 14.65
N ASN A 223 -18.89 10.62 14.33
CA ASN A 223 -20.31 10.28 14.45
C ASN A 223 -21.01 10.39 13.10
N GLY A 224 -21.93 9.47 12.80
CA GLY A 224 -22.68 9.40 11.56
C GLY A 224 -21.81 9.04 10.35
N ASN A 225 -22.02 9.74 9.23
CA ASN A 225 -21.27 9.52 7.99
C ASN A 225 -19.89 10.23 8.01
N LYS A 226 -19.15 10.04 9.10
CA LYS A 226 -17.76 10.47 9.24
C LYS A 226 -16.85 9.25 9.39
N LEU A 227 -15.64 9.38 8.88
CA LEU A 227 -14.61 8.34 8.96
C LEU A 227 -13.26 9.01 9.20
N ASP A 228 -12.43 8.45 10.08
CA ASP A 228 -11.06 8.93 10.28
C ASP A 228 -10.09 7.86 9.79
N ILE A 229 -9.17 8.23 8.90
CA ILE A 229 -8.20 7.29 8.32
C ILE A 229 -6.90 7.38 9.11
N PHE A 230 -6.46 6.26 9.68
CA PHE A 230 -5.11 6.22 10.22
C PHE A 230 -4.09 6.30 9.08
N VAL A 231 -3.18 7.26 9.17
CA VAL A 231 -2.07 7.42 8.24
C VAL A 231 -0.74 7.38 9.00
N PRO A 232 0.18 6.44 8.67
CA PRO A 232 1.46 6.28 9.36
C PRO A 232 2.48 7.33 8.89
N VAL A 233 2.16 8.61 9.11
CA VAL A 233 3.02 9.75 8.78
C VAL A 233 3.11 10.71 9.97
N SER A 234 3.99 11.71 9.88
CA SER A 234 4.05 12.77 10.90
C SER A 234 2.72 13.51 11.01
N LYS A 235 2.41 14.06 12.19
CA LYS A 235 1.22 14.88 12.42
C LYS A 235 1.11 16.03 11.41
N GLN A 236 2.22 16.71 11.13
CA GLN A 236 2.25 17.81 10.16
C GLN A 236 1.84 17.32 8.77
N THR A 237 2.36 16.17 8.34
CA THR A 237 2.01 15.57 7.04
C THR A 237 0.55 15.10 7.03
N GLY A 238 0.10 14.40 8.07
CA GLY A 238 -1.28 13.92 8.19
C GLY A 238 -2.30 15.06 8.15
N SER A 239 -1.99 16.20 8.75
CA SER A 239 -2.83 17.40 8.73
C SER A 239 -3.11 17.92 7.32
N THR A 240 -2.22 17.67 6.36
CA THR A 240 -2.42 18.09 4.95
C THR A 240 -3.49 17.27 4.22
N PHE A 241 -3.99 16.17 4.82
CA PHE A 241 -5.13 15.42 4.29
C PHE A 241 -6.41 16.27 4.24
N GLY A 242 -6.60 17.17 5.22
CA GLY A 242 -7.79 18.03 5.30
C GLY A 242 -9.08 17.25 5.54
N ILE A 243 -10.22 17.80 5.10
CA ILE A 243 -11.52 17.12 5.12
C ILE A 243 -11.91 16.80 3.69
N GLN A 244 -12.21 15.53 3.40
CA GLN A 244 -12.50 15.07 2.05
C GLN A 244 -13.82 14.31 1.99
N ASN A 245 -14.54 14.44 0.87
CA ASN A 245 -15.68 13.55 0.61
C ASN A 245 -15.14 12.28 -0.06
N ILE A 246 -15.45 11.13 0.52
CA ILE A 246 -14.99 9.83 0.05
C ILE A 246 -16.16 8.89 -0.22
N GLU A 247 -15.89 7.85 -0.98
CA GLU A 247 -16.80 6.74 -1.20
C GLU A 247 -16.32 5.52 -0.42
N VAL A 248 -17.22 4.93 0.36
CA VAL A 248 -16.96 3.77 1.20
C VAL A 248 -17.87 2.63 0.77
N TYR A 249 -17.26 1.52 0.36
CA TYR A 249 -17.94 0.28 0.03
C TYR A 249 -17.83 -0.65 1.23
N ILE A 250 -18.97 -0.98 1.85
CA ILE A 250 -19.08 -1.95 2.93
C ILE A 250 -19.02 -3.33 2.33
N MET A 251 -17.94 -4.07 2.58
CA MET A 251 -17.66 -5.34 1.93
C MET A 251 -18.57 -6.46 2.46
N SER A 252 -18.81 -7.47 1.62
CA SER A 252 -19.64 -8.64 1.97
C SER A 252 -18.93 -9.60 2.92
#